data_AF-A0AAW0KV59-F1
#
_entry.id   AF-A0AAW0KV59-F1
#
_cell.length_a   1.000
_cell.length_b   1.000
_cell.length_c   1.000
_cell.angle_alpha   90.00
_cell.angle_beta   90.00
_cell.angle_gamma   90.00
#
_symmetry.space_group_name_H-M   'P 1'
#
loop_
_entity.id
_entity.type
_entity.pdbx_description
1 polymer ?
#
loop_
_entity_poly.entity_id
_entity_poly.type
_entity_poly.pdbx_seq_one_letter_code
_entity_poly.pdbx_strand_id
1 'polypeptide(L)' 'MRCVEESGSNRPTMGDVVKEIENIMQMVGLNPNAESASTSASYEDVSKGNSSHPYSNEGFEYSGSFPTSKTDHQ' A
#
# COMPACT_ATOMS: atom_id res chain seq x y z
N MET A 1 -7.83 -9.04 15.50
CA MET A 1 -6.54 -9.11 14.78
C MET A 1 -6.07 -7.67 14.58
N ARG A 2 -4.97 -7.22 15.21
CA ARG A 2 -4.63 -5.77 15.30
C ARG A 2 -4.49 -5.08 13.95
N CYS A 3 -4.02 -5.79 12.92
CA CYS A 3 -3.87 -5.26 11.57
C CYS A 3 -5.19 -5.01 10.81
N VAL A 4 -6.31 -5.56 11.28
CA VAL A 4 -7.64 -5.44 10.65
C VAL A 4 -8.67 -4.81 11.60
N GLU A 5 -8.20 -3.98 12.53
CA GLU A 5 -9.08 -3.18 13.37
C GLU A 5 -9.92 -2.22 12.51
N GLU A 6 -11.17 -2.01 12.92
CA GLU A 6 -12.10 -1.12 12.20
C GLU A 6 -11.56 0.32 12.16
N SER A 7 -11.10 0.81 13.31
CA SER A 7 -10.43 2.11 13.38
C SER A 7 -9.01 2.00 12.83
N GLY A 8 -8.71 2.80 11.81
CA GLY A 8 -7.36 2.94 11.27
C GLY A 8 -6.32 3.37 12.32
N SER A 9 -6.72 4.15 13.32
CA SER A 9 -5.85 4.58 14.42
C SER A 9 -5.37 3.44 15.32
N ASN A 10 -6.10 2.31 15.32
CA ASN A 10 -5.78 1.14 16.14
C ASN A 10 -4.92 0.12 15.38
N ARG A 11 -4.74 0.31 14.07
CA ARG A 11 -3.86 -0.54 13.27
C ARG A 11 -2.40 -0.15 13.55
N PRO A 12 -1.51 -1.13 13.80
CA PRO A 12 -0.10 -0.83 14.01
C PRO A 12 0.53 -0.25 12.75
N THR A 13 1.55 0.58 12.91
CA THR A 13 2.33 1.03 11.76
C THR A 13 3.12 -0.15 11.18
N MET A 14 3.49 -0.08 9.90
CA MET A 14 4.36 -1.10 9.32
C MET A 14 5.70 -1.22 10.06
N GLY A 15 6.21 -0.11 10.62
CA GLY A 15 7.43 -0.14 11.45
C GLY A 15 7.26 -0.94 12.75
N ASP A 16 6.08 -0.85 13.39
CA ASP A 16 5.79 -1.63 14.59
C ASP A 16 5.65 -3.12 14.28
N VAL A 17 5.02 -3.47 13.16
CA VAL A 17 4.88 -4.85 12.70
C VAL A 17 6.25 -5.47 12.40
N VAL A 18 7.12 -4.76 11.67
CA VAL A 18 8.48 -5.24 11.36
C VAL A 18 9.29 -5.44 12.64
N LYS A 19 9.22 -4.49 13.58
CA LYS A 19 9.92 -4.59 14.87
C LYS A 19 9.48 -5.79 15.70
N GLU A 20 8.18 -6.08 15.72
CA GLU A 20 7.64 -7.26 16.41
C GLU A 20 8.18 -8.56 15.80
N ILE A 21 8.24 -8.64 14.47
CA ILE A 21 8.81 -9.80 13.74
C ILE A 21 10.30 -9.95 14.03
N GLU A 22 11.08 -8.88 13.92
CA GLU A 22 12.53 -8.88 14.21
C GLU A 22 12.81 -9.31 15.66
N ASN A 23 12.02 -8.83 16.61
CA ASN A 23 12.13 -9.22 18.01
C ASN A 23 11.86 -10.72 18.21
N ILE A 24 10.82 -11.27 17.56
CA ILE A 24 10.53 -12.71 17.60
C ILE A 24 11.70 -13.51 17.03
N MET A 25 12.24 -13.09 15.87
CA MET A 25 13.39 -13.75 15.25
C MET A 25 14.60 -13.77 16.19
N GLN A 26 14.89 -12.66 16.86
CA GLN A 26 15.97 -12.60 17.86
C GLN A 26 15.70 -13.53 19.05
N MET A 27 14.46 -13.56 19.57
CA MET A 27 14.08 -14.42 20.69
C MET A 27 14.23 -15.91 20.38
N VAL A 28 14.00 -16.33 19.13
CA VAL A 28 14.16 -17.72 18.70
C VAL A 28 15.54 -18.03 18.13
N GLY A 29 16.49 -17.08 18.20
CA GLY A 29 17.87 -17.27 17.72
C GLY A 29 18.02 -17.29 16.20
N LEU A 30 17.03 -16.78 15.47
CA LEU A 30 17.11 -16.60 14.02
C LEU A 30 17.83 -15.29 13.69
N ASN A 31 18.59 -15.30 12.58
CA ASN A 31 19.21 -14.08 12.07
C ASN A 31 18.14 -13.22 11.36
N PRO A 32 17.77 -12.04 11.90
CA PRO A 32 16.78 -11.16 11.27
C PRO A 32 17.21 -10.64 9.89
N ASN A 33 18.50 -10.75 9.54
CA ASN A 33 19.06 -10.28 8.27
C ASN A 33 19.23 -11.39 7.23
N ALA A 34 18.80 -12.63 7.50
CA ALA A 34 19.06 -13.77 6.61
C ALA A 34 18.40 -13.65 5.23
N GLU A 35 17.23 -12.99 5.15
CA GLU A 35 16.41 -12.89 3.93
C GLU A 35 16.02 -11.42 3.64
N SER A 36 16.89 -10.45 3.95
CA SER A 36 16.62 -9.01 3.75
C SER A 36 16.91 -8.51 2.33
N ALA A 37 16.79 -9.37 1.32
CA ALA A 37 17.01 -8.97 -0.06
C ALA A 37 15.84 -8.09 -0.54
N SER A 38 16.14 -6.83 -0.85
CA SER A 38 15.16 -5.92 -1.47
C SER A 38 14.91 -6.37 -2.90
N THR A 39 13.80 -7.09 -3.13
CA THR A 39 13.33 -7.40 -4.48
C THR A 39 12.57 -6.19 -5.03
N SER A 40 13.31 -5.19 -5.51
CA SER A 40 12.75 -4.13 -6.35
C SER A 40 12.71 -4.61 -7.79
N ALA A 41 11.52 -4.87 -8.34
CA ALA A 41 11.36 -5.09 -9.76
C ALA A 41 11.39 -3.73 -10.48
N SER A 42 12.42 -3.47 -11.28
CA SER A 42 12.46 -2.31 -12.19
C SER A 42 11.74 -2.68 -13.48
N TYR A 43 10.64 -1.99 -13.80
CA TYR A 43 9.94 -2.15 -15.08
C TYR A 43 10.49 -1.15 -16.10
N GLU A 44 11.55 -1.55 -16.80
CA GLU A 44 12.07 -0.84 -17.99
C GLU A 44 11.72 -1.67 -19.23
N ASP A 45 10.43 -1.76 -19.59
CA ASP A 45 9.98 -2.02 -20.97
C ASP A 45 8.45 -1.88 -21.08
N VAL A 46 7.94 -0.70 -21.43
CA VAL A 46 6.78 -0.51 -22.35
C VAL A 46 7.03 0.83 -23.05
N SER A 47 8.02 0.86 -23.95
CA SER A 47 8.14 1.95 -24.92
C SER A 47 7.97 1.48 -26.36
N LYS A 48 7.44 0.26 -26.59
CA LYS A 48 7.08 -0.21 -27.92
C LYS A 48 5.77 -1.01 -27.94
N GLY A 49 4.69 -0.29 -28.22
CA GLY A 49 3.78 -0.73 -29.27
C GLY A 49 2.58 -1.60 -28.87
N ASN A 50 1.80 -1.21 -27.87
CA ASN A 50 0.32 -1.25 -27.89
C ASN A 50 -0.23 -0.68 -26.57
N SER A 51 -0.64 0.59 -26.59
CA SER A 51 -1.34 1.22 -25.47
C SER A 51 -2.80 0.72 -25.41
N SER A 52 -3.00 -0.58 -25.19
CA SER A 52 -4.27 -1.10 -24.69
C SER A 52 -4.10 -1.36 -23.20
N HIS A 53 -3.95 -0.26 -22.47
CA HIS A 53 -4.10 -0.31 -21.02
C HIS A 53 -5.52 -0.81 -20.74
N PRO A 54 -5.75 -1.87 -19.95
CA PRO A 54 -7.10 -2.39 -19.67
C PRO A 54 -8.04 -1.37 -19.01
N TYR A 55 -7.47 -0.27 -18.50
CA TYR A 55 -8.19 0.88 -17.95
C TYR A 55 -8.09 2.13 -18.84
N SER A 56 -7.79 1.97 -20.13
CA SER A 56 -7.78 3.08 -21.10
C SER A 56 -9.23 3.50 -21.38
N ASN A 57 -9.78 4.24 -20.42
CA ASN A 57 -10.98 5.06 -20.47
C ASN A 57 -12.00 4.69 -21.56
N GLU A 58 -12.77 3.64 -21.29
CA GLU A 58 -14.16 3.57 -21.74
C GLU A 58 -15.06 3.82 -20.52
N GLY A 59 -15.18 5.10 -20.16
CA GLY A 59 -16.36 5.68 -19.50
C GLY A 59 -16.90 4.96 -18.26
N PHE A 60 -16.23 5.12 -17.12
CA PHE A 60 -16.93 4.95 -15.84
C PHE A 60 -17.81 6.18 -15.61
N GLU A 61 -19.07 6.12 -16.07
CA GLU A 61 -20.09 7.10 -15.68
C GLU A 61 -20.42 6.93 -14.19
N TYR A 62 -19.69 7.65 -13.35
CA TYR A 62 -19.97 7.73 -11.91
C TYR A 62 -21.30 8.46 -11.69
N SER A 63 -22.38 7.72 -11.44
CA SER A 63 -23.70 8.27 -11.09
C SER A 63 -23.80 8.80 -9.65
N GLY A 64 -22.67 9.03 -8.97
CA GLY A 64 -22.64 9.55 -7.60
C GLY A 64 -22.60 11.08 -7.58
N SER A 65 -23.53 11.69 -6.85
CA SER A 65 -23.51 13.13 -6.61
C SER A 65 -22.41 13.47 -5.59
N PHE A 66 -21.45 14.33 -5.94
CA PHE A 66 -20.48 14.84 -4.98
C PHE A 66 -21.15 15.91 -4.08
N PRO A 67 -21.12 15.78 -2.74
CA PRO A 67 -21.58 16.85 -1.88
C PRO A 67 -20.64 18.06 -2.03
N THR A 68 -21.18 19.21 -2.44
CA THR A 68 -20.40 20.45 -2.54
C THR A 68 -20.04 20.92 -1.13
N SER A 69 -18.81 20.71 -0.68
CA SER A 69 -18.31 21.41 0.50
C SER A 69 -18.06 22.87 0.11
N LYS A 70 -18.94 23.78 0.58
CA LYS A 70 -18.71 25.22 0.52
C LYS A 70 -17.60 25.54 1.53
N THR A 71 -16.36 25.66 1.06
CA THR A 71 -15.31 26.30 1.86
C THR A 71 -15.45 27.81 1.70
N ASP A 72 -16.03 28.46 2.71
CA ASP A 72 -16.00 29.90 2.88
C ASP A 72 -14.57 30.31 3.27
N HIS A 73 -13.96 31.19 2.48
CA HIS A 73 -12.72 31.87 2.85
C HIS A 73 -13.10 33.25 3.36
N GLN A 74 -12.94 33.47 4.67
CA GLN A 74 -12.86 34.78 5.29
C GLN A 74 -11.45 35.01 5.83
#